data_AF-A0AAP8HUK5-F1
#
_entry.id   AF-A0AAP8HUK5-F1
#
_cell.length_a   1.000
_cell.length_b   1.000
_cell.length_c   1.000
_cell.angle_alpha   90.00
_cell.angle_beta   90.00
_cell.angle_gamma   90.00
#
_symmetry.space_group_name_H-M   'P 1'
#
loop_
_entity.id
_entity.type
_entity.pdbx_description
1 polymer ?
#
loop_
_entity_poly.entity_id
_entity_poly.type
_entity_poly.pdbx_seq_one_letter_code
_entity_poly.pdbx_strand_id
1 'polypeptide(L)'
;AWWLLGGVSRVGMAPVDYVLSYWPVSLIFTMFAVGGCTHALNIVDGMNGLAGMVATLMAVSISLVALQVGDVPIFLVAAALASATLGFLVWNFPFGRVFLGDGGAYFLGFMLAELAVLLVVRNPSVSPFYALAVLFYPVFETGFSIWRRRFKRGVPVDQPDALHLH
;
A
#
# COMPACT_ATOMS: atom_id res chain seq x y z
N ALA A 1 17.32 -11.02 -14.77
CA ALA A 1 17.11 -10.79 -13.32
C ALA A 1 16.24 -9.56 -13.05
N TRP A 2 16.39 -8.44 -13.78
CA TRP A 2 15.57 -7.24 -13.52
C TRP A 2 14.06 -7.42 -13.78
N TRP A 3 13.71 -8.25 -14.77
CA TRP A 3 12.32 -8.69 -15.02
C TRP A 3 11.71 -9.52 -13.89
N LEU A 4 12.52 -10.06 -12.97
CA LEU A 4 12.05 -10.78 -11.77
C LEU A 4 11.67 -9.81 -10.64
N LEU A 5 12.10 -8.54 -10.70
CA LEU A 5 11.86 -7.53 -9.67
C LEU A 5 10.65 -6.62 -9.95
N GLY A 6 9.89 -6.87 -11.03
CA GLY A 6 8.57 -6.26 -11.23
C GLY A 6 8.54 -4.73 -11.10
N GLY A 7 9.42 -4.01 -11.78
CA GLY A 7 9.42 -2.53 -11.73
C GLY A 7 8.17 -1.94 -12.38
N VAL A 8 7.63 -0.87 -11.80
CA VAL A 8 6.56 -0.07 -12.40
C VAL A 8 7.12 0.58 -13.67
N SER A 9 6.77 0.01 -14.81
CA SER A 9 7.12 0.54 -16.14
C SER A 9 5.95 1.23 -16.84
N ARG A 10 4.77 1.22 -16.19
CA ARG A 10 3.52 1.76 -16.75
C ARG A 10 2.67 2.40 -15.66
N VAL A 11 2.21 3.61 -15.92
CA VAL A 11 1.24 4.36 -15.11
C VAL A 11 0.04 4.84 -15.95
N GLY A 12 0.04 4.60 -17.27
CA GLY A 12 -1.06 4.92 -18.16
C GLY A 12 -1.02 6.35 -18.70
N MET A 13 0.13 7.01 -18.59
CA MET A 13 0.38 8.36 -19.11
C MET A 13 1.61 8.30 -20.01
N ALA A 14 1.42 8.47 -21.32
CA ALA A 14 2.49 8.28 -22.32
C ALA A 14 3.82 9.01 -22.02
N PRO A 15 3.84 10.28 -21.54
CA PRO A 15 5.10 10.94 -21.19
C PRO A 15 5.81 10.29 -19.99
N VAL A 16 5.06 9.82 -19.00
CA VAL A 16 5.60 9.19 -17.79
C VAL A 16 6.05 7.77 -18.09
N ASP A 17 5.28 7.03 -18.88
CA ASP A 17 5.61 5.68 -19.33
C ASP A 17 6.91 5.67 -20.14
N TYR A 18 7.16 6.70 -20.96
CA TYR A 18 8.43 6.86 -21.66
C TYR A 18 9.62 7.01 -20.69
N VAL A 19 9.47 7.83 -19.65
CA VAL A 19 10.52 8.01 -18.63
C VAL A 19 10.73 6.74 -17.80
N LEU A 20 9.65 6.02 -17.48
CA LEU A 20 9.71 4.75 -16.77
C LEU A 20 10.26 3.59 -17.63
N SER A 21 10.41 3.76 -18.94
CA SER A 21 11.07 2.76 -19.79
C SER A 21 12.57 2.59 -19.47
N TYR A 22 13.19 3.61 -18.86
CA TYR A 22 14.56 3.53 -18.38
C TYR A 22 14.60 2.76 -17.05
N TRP A 23 15.22 1.57 -17.05
CA TRP A 23 15.22 0.66 -15.90
C TRP A 23 15.69 1.29 -14.56
N PRO A 24 16.70 2.18 -14.49
CA PRO A 24 17.09 2.78 -13.21
C PRO A 24 16.00 3.70 -12.67
N VAL A 25 15.30 4.41 -13.57
CA VAL A 25 14.23 5.33 -13.21
C VAL A 25 13.01 4.55 -12.71
N SER A 26 12.64 3.48 -13.41
CA SER A 26 11.57 2.56 -12.96
C SER A 26 11.89 1.96 -11.59
N LEU A 27 13.13 1.53 -11.37
CA LEU A 27 13.55 0.96 -10.08
C LEU A 27 13.44 1.98 -8.95
N ILE A 28 13.98 3.19 -9.14
CA ILE A 28 13.89 4.27 -8.13
C ILE A 28 12.44 4.64 -7.85
N PHE A 29 11.63 4.78 -8.90
CA PHE A 29 10.21 5.07 -8.77
C PHE A 29 9.47 3.97 -8.00
N THR A 30 9.74 2.70 -8.30
CA THR A 30 9.13 1.56 -7.62
C THR A 30 9.55 1.50 -6.15
N MET A 31 10.83 1.68 -5.85
CA MET A 31 11.33 1.74 -4.46
C MET A 31 10.67 2.88 -3.67
N PHE A 32 10.51 4.05 -4.30
CA PHE A 32 9.82 5.17 -3.69
C PHE A 32 8.32 4.87 -3.45
N ALA A 33 7.63 4.31 -4.45
CA ALA A 33 6.21 4.01 -4.35
C ALA A 33 5.93 2.92 -3.28
N VAL A 34 6.68 1.82 -3.31
CA VAL A 34 6.56 0.72 -2.35
C VAL A 34 6.98 1.19 -0.96
N GLY A 35 8.14 1.83 -0.82
CA GLY A 35 8.61 2.35 0.47
C GLY A 35 7.67 3.39 1.07
N GLY A 36 7.15 4.30 0.22
CA GLY A 36 6.16 5.30 0.60
C GLY A 36 4.85 4.69 1.08
N CYS A 37 4.29 3.71 0.34
CA CYS A 37 3.08 2.99 0.75
C CYS A 37 3.30 2.18 2.04
N THR A 38 4.49 1.60 2.19
CA THR A 38 4.85 0.83 3.38
C THR A 38 4.85 1.72 4.62
N HIS A 39 5.53 2.86 4.52
CA HIS A 39 5.55 3.83 5.61
C HIS A 39 4.18 4.45 5.86
N ALA A 40 3.39 4.67 4.81
CA ALA A 40 2.03 5.16 4.92
C ALA A 40 1.14 4.22 5.76
N LEU A 41 1.24 2.90 5.56
CA LEU A 41 0.51 1.92 6.39
C LEU A 41 0.93 1.97 7.86
N ASN A 42 2.20 2.20 8.15
CA ASN A 42 2.67 2.43 9.52
C ASN A 42 2.05 3.68 10.15
N ILE A 43 1.91 4.78 9.39
CA ILE A 43 1.21 5.99 9.85
C ILE A 43 -0.29 5.73 10.10
N VAL A 44 -0.92 4.84 9.33
CA VAL A 44 -2.33 4.45 9.53
C VAL A 44 -2.52 3.62 10.81
N ASP A 45 -1.49 2.95 11.32
CA ASP A 45 -1.52 2.14 12.55
C ASP A 45 -1.51 3.00 13.83
N GLY A 46 -2.35 4.03 13.88
CA GLY A 46 -2.55 4.91 15.05
C GLY A 46 -3.73 4.54 15.93
N MET A 47 -4.63 3.66 15.47
CA MET A 47 -5.82 3.23 16.20
C MET A 47 -6.11 1.74 16.06
N ASN A 48 -6.64 1.16 17.14
CA ASN A 48 -7.11 -0.23 17.17
C ASN A 48 -8.10 -0.49 16.02
N GLY A 49 -7.77 -1.46 15.18
CA GLY A 49 -8.58 -1.96 14.08
C GLY A 49 -8.45 -1.18 12.77
N LEU A 50 -7.91 0.04 12.75
CA LEU A 50 -7.89 0.87 11.55
C LEU A 50 -6.96 0.29 10.47
N ALA A 51 -5.67 0.14 10.77
CA ALA A 51 -4.70 -0.41 9.81
C ALA A 51 -5.06 -1.82 9.36
N GLY A 52 -5.53 -2.66 10.29
CA GLY A 52 -5.99 -4.02 9.99
C GLY A 52 -7.20 -4.05 9.05
N MET A 53 -8.22 -3.20 9.27
CA MET A 53 -9.40 -3.14 8.38
C MET A 53 -9.02 -2.63 7.00
N VAL A 54 -8.24 -1.55 6.92
CA VAL A 54 -7.77 -0.97 5.65
C VAL A 54 -6.96 -2.02 4.87
N ALA A 55 -5.99 -2.67 5.51
CA ALA A 55 -5.19 -3.71 4.89
C ALA A 55 -6.04 -4.90 4.40
N THR A 56 -7.04 -5.31 5.19
CA THR A 56 -7.97 -6.37 4.80
C THR A 56 -8.77 -5.99 3.55
N LEU A 57 -9.36 -4.80 3.51
CA LEU A 57 -10.17 -4.33 2.36
C LEU A 57 -9.31 -4.23 1.09
N MET A 58 -8.08 -3.73 1.22
CA MET A 58 -7.12 -3.68 0.11
C MET A 58 -6.77 -5.09 -0.39
N ALA A 59 -6.44 -6.02 0.52
CA ALA A 59 -6.12 -7.40 0.16
C ALA A 59 -7.30 -8.12 -0.50
N VAL A 60 -8.53 -7.92 -0.02
CA VAL A 60 -9.75 -8.47 -0.64
C VAL A 60 -9.93 -7.90 -2.05
N SER A 61 -9.77 -6.59 -2.25
CA SER A 61 -9.86 -5.97 -3.57
C SER A 61 -8.84 -6.58 -4.54
N ILE A 62 -7.57 -6.70 -4.12
CA ILE A 62 -6.50 -7.28 -4.93
C ILE A 62 -6.81 -8.74 -5.27
N SER A 63 -7.26 -9.51 -4.28
CA SER A 63 -7.68 -10.90 -4.46
C SER A 63 -8.79 -11.04 -5.51
N LEU A 64 -9.83 -10.21 -5.44
CA LEU A 64 -10.95 -10.27 -6.39
C LEU A 64 -10.53 -9.90 -7.81
N VAL A 65 -9.71 -8.86 -7.99
CA VAL A 65 -9.22 -8.48 -9.31
C VAL A 65 -8.26 -9.53 -9.87
N ALA A 66 -7.36 -10.08 -9.04
CA ALA A 66 -6.48 -11.17 -9.44
C ALA A 66 -7.26 -12.41 -9.91
N LEU A 67 -8.36 -12.74 -9.23
CA LEU A 67 -9.26 -13.82 -9.65
C LEU A 67 -9.92 -13.52 -11.01
N GLN A 68 -10.35 -12.27 -11.25
CA GLN A 68 -10.99 -11.86 -12.52
C GLN A 68 -10.04 -11.96 -13.71
N VAL A 69 -8.74 -11.66 -13.53
CA VAL A 69 -7.73 -11.75 -14.59
C VAL A 69 -7.02 -13.11 -14.65
N GLY A 70 -7.37 -14.04 -13.76
CA GLY A 70 -6.80 -15.39 -13.72
C GLY A 70 -5.40 -15.49 -13.12
N ASP A 71 -4.93 -14.46 -12.38
CA ASP A 71 -3.63 -14.49 -11.70
C ASP A 71 -3.74 -15.22 -10.36
N VAL A 72 -3.82 -16.55 -10.43
CA VAL A 72 -4.00 -17.44 -9.28
C VAL A 72 -2.94 -17.24 -8.18
N PRO A 73 -1.64 -17.07 -8.48
CA PRO A 73 -0.64 -16.79 -7.46
C PRO A 73 -0.94 -15.52 -6.64
N ILE A 74 -1.29 -14.40 -7.30
CA ILE A 74 -1.61 -13.15 -6.59
C ILE A 74 -2.90 -13.32 -5.79
N PHE A 75 -3.92 -13.97 -6.36
CA PHE A 75 -5.17 -14.29 -5.68
C PHE A 75 -4.92 -15.02 -4.36
N LEU A 76 -4.15 -16.12 -4.38
CA LEU A 76 -3.89 -16.93 -3.18
C LEU A 76 -3.16 -16.15 -2.09
N VAL A 77 -2.14 -15.37 -2.45
CA VAL A 77 -1.37 -14.57 -1.49
C VAL A 77 -2.22 -13.45 -0.90
N ALA A 78 -2.99 -12.74 -1.72
CA ALA A 78 -3.86 -11.66 -1.26
C ALA A 78 -5.01 -12.19 -0.39
N ALA A 79 -5.62 -13.32 -0.74
CA ALA A 79 -6.66 -13.97 0.06
C ALA A 79 -6.12 -14.47 1.41
N ALA A 80 -4.92 -15.04 1.43
CA ALA A 80 -4.25 -15.44 2.67
C ALA A 80 -3.93 -14.23 3.56
N LEU A 81 -3.43 -13.14 2.97
CA LEU A 81 -3.15 -11.90 3.69
C LEU A 81 -4.42 -11.30 4.31
N ALA A 82 -5.53 -11.26 3.55
CA ALA A 82 -6.83 -10.81 4.04
C ALA A 82 -7.32 -11.68 5.21
N SER A 83 -7.25 -13.01 5.08
CA SER A 83 -7.72 -13.95 6.10
C SER A 83 -6.88 -13.89 7.38
N ALA A 84 -5.56 -13.78 7.25
CA ALA A 84 -4.66 -13.62 8.38
C ALA A 84 -4.90 -12.29 9.12
N THR A 85 -5.10 -11.20 8.36
CA THR A 85 -5.37 -9.87 8.94
C THR A 85 -6.75 -9.83 9.61
N LEU A 86 -7.75 -10.51 9.06
CA LEU A 86 -9.06 -10.70 9.72
C LEU A 86 -8.92 -11.48 11.04
N GLY A 87 -8.12 -12.55 11.06
CA GLY A 87 -7.82 -13.29 12.29
C GLY A 87 -7.14 -12.42 13.35
N PHE A 88 -6.20 -11.55 12.94
CA PHE A 88 -5.58 -10.56 13.80
C PHE A 88 -6.59 -9.53 14.34
N LEU A 89 -7.52 -9.06 13.50
CA LEU A 89 -8.52 -8.05 13.88
C LEU A 89 -9.42 -8.50 15.03
N VAL A 90 -9.68 -9.80 15.20
CA VAL A 90 -10.43 -10.34 16.35
C VAL A 90 -9.76 -9.98 17.69
N TRP A 91 -8.43 -9.91 17.71
CA TRP A 91 -7.66 -9.57 18.91
C TRP A 91 -7.34 -8.08 19.00
N ASN A 92 -7.27 -7.39 17.87
CA ASN A 92 -6.91 -5.98 17.80
C ASN A 92 -8.12 -5.05 17.96
N PHE A 93 -9.29 -5.36 17.39
CA PHE A 93 -10.47 -4.51 17.45
C PHE A 93 -11.53 -5.06 18.44
N PRO A 94 -12.20 -4.21 19.24
CA PRO A 94 -11.91 -2.78 19.48
C PRO A 94 -10.88 -2.55 20.59
N PHE A 95 -10.52 -3.59 21.36
CA PHE A 95 -9.82 -3.44 22.64
C PHE A 95 -8.28 -3.49 22.57
N GLY A 96 -7.68 -3.73 21.41
CA GLY A 96 -6.22 -3.70 21.24
C GLY A 96 -5.46 -4.75 22.05
N ARG A 97 -5.98 -5.97 22.18
CA ARG A 97 -5.31 -7.03 22.98
C ARG A 97 -4.00 -7.49 22.36
N VAL A 98 -3.92 -7.42 21.03
CA VAL A 98 -2.70 -7.61 20.26
C VAL A 98 -2.54 -6.41 19.35
N PHE A 99 -1.37 -5.78 19.39
CA PHE A 99 -1.03 -4.63 18.54
C PHE A 99 -0.40 -5.12 17.24
N LEU A 100 -0.66 -4.39 16.15
CA LEU A 100 -0.04 -4.66 14.85
C LEU A 100 1.46 -4.30 14.94
N GLY A 101 1.74 -3.10 15.45
CA GLY A 101 3.09 -2.60 15.70
C GLY A 101 3.86 -2.37 14.41
N ASP A 102 5.09 -1.86 14.53
CA ASP A 102 5.90 -1.50 13.36
C ASP A 102 6.12 -2.72 12.45
N GLY A 103 6.50 -3.86 13.02
CA GLY A 103 6.75 -5.07 12.24
C GLY A 103 5.54 -5.50 11.40
N GLY A 104 4.34 -5.47 11.97
CA GLY A 104 3.11 -5.81 11.25
C GLY A 104 2.73 -4.77 10.20
N ALA A 105 2.81 -3.47 10.54
CA ALA A 105 2.41 -2.41 9.64
C ALA A 105 3.35 -2.28 8.43
N TYR A 106 4.67 -2.36 8.64
CA TYR A 106 5.64 -2.41 7.54
C TYR A 106 5.47 -3.68 6.69
N PHE A 107 5.20 -4.84 7.29
CA PHE A 107 4.93 -6.06 6.53
C PHE A 107 3.68 -5.94 5.65
N LEU A 108 2.55 -5.51 6.23
CA LEU A 108 1.29 -5.36 5.49
C LEU A 108 1.41 -4.32 4.37
N GLY A 109 2.03 -3.17 4.66
CA GLY A 109 2.23 -2.11 3.68
C GLY A 109 3.08 -2.56 2.49
N PHE A 110 4.18 -3.28 2.75
CA PHE A 110 5.04 -3.83 1.71
C PHE A 110 4.30 -4.85 0.86
N MET A 111 3.65 -5.85 1.50
CA MET A 111 2.92 -6.90 0.79
C MET A 111 1.81 -6.33 -0.10
N LEU A 112 1.03 -5.37 0.41
CA LEU A 112 -0.05 -4.75 -0.36
C LEU A 112 0.46 -3.94 -1.55
N ALA A 113 1.55 -3.18 -1.37
CA ALA A 113 2.16 -2.42 -2.44
C ALA A 113 2.73 -3.33 -3.54
N GLU A 114 3.48 -4.38 -3.16
CA GLU A 114 4.04 -5.35 -4.10
C GLU A 114 2.96 -6.11 -4.85
N LEU A 115 1.91 -6.60 -4.16
CA LEU A 115 0.81 -7.30 -4.81
C LEU A 115 0.07 -6.39 -5.82
N ALA A 116 -0.15 -5.12 -5.48
CA ALA A 116 -0.77 -4.16 -6.38
C ALA A 116 0.10 -3.87 -7.62
N VAL A 117 1.41 -3.69 -7.44
CA VAL A 117 2.38 -3.49 -8.53
C VAL A 117 2.42 -4.72 -9.44
N LEU A 118 2.61 -5.91 -8.86
CA LEU A 118 2.68 -7.17 -9.61
C LEU A 118 1.39 -7.44 -10.38
N LEU A 119 0.23 -7.15 -9.79
CA LEU A 119 -1.06 -7.35 -10.47
C LEU A 119 -1.17 -6.48 -11.72
N VAL A 120 -0.77 -5.20 -11.66
CA VAL A 120 -0.77 -4.28 -12.81
C VAL A 120 0.29 -4.66 -13.84
N VAL A 121 1.50 -5.05 -13.40
CA VAL A 121 2.62 -5.39 -14.30
C VAL A 121 2.35 -6.69 -15.05
N ARG A 122 1.82 -7.72 -14.37
CA ARG A 122 1.56 -9.04 -14.96
C ARG A 122 0.30 -9.09 -15.81
N ASN A 123 -0.65 -8.17 -15.59
CA ASN A 123 -1.96 -8.19 -16.24
C ASN A 123 -2.24 -6.84 -16.93
N PRO A 124 -1.88 -6.67 -18.23
CA PRO A 124 -2.04 -5.41 -18.96
C PRO A 124 -3.49 -4.90 -19.08
N SER A 125 -4.48 -5.77 -18.87
CA SER A 125 -5.90 -5.40 -18.79
C SER A 125 -6.25 -4.62 -17.51
N VAL A 126 -5.45 -4.75 -16.44
CA VAL A 126 -5.63 -4.01 -15.19
C VAL A 126 -5.05 -2.61 -15.33
N SER A 127 -5.90 -1.59 -15.17
CA SER A 127 -5.49 -0.19 -15.24
C SER A 127 -4.48 0.14 -14.12
N PRO A 128 -3.40 0.90 -14.37
CA PRO A 128 -2.50 1.35 -13.31
C PRO A 128 -3.18 2.22 -12.25
N PHE A 129 -4.29 2.89 -12.62
CA PHE A 129 -5.12 3.63 -11.67
C PHE A 129 -5.76 2.74 -10.60
N TYR A 130 -5.86 1.43 -10.84
CA TYR A 130 -6.30 0.49 -9.83
C TYR A 130 -5.37 0.47 -8.61
N ALA A 131 -4.06 0.40 -8.83
CA ALA A 131 -3.08 0.41 -7.73
C ALA A 131 -3.17 1.73 -6.93
N LEU A 132 -3.31 2.86 -7.63
CA LEU A 132 -3.53 4.16 -7.01
C LEU A 132 -4.83 4.20 -6.18
N ALA A 133 -5.92 3.63 -6.68
CA ALA A 133 -7.21 3.60 -5.99
C ALA A 133 -7.17 2.74 -4.73
N VAL A 134 -6.57 1.55 -4.80
CA VAL A 134 -6.46 0.63 -3.64
C VAL A 134 -5.54 1.21 -2.57
N LEU A 135 -4.44 1.84 -2.96
CA LEU A 135 -3.47 2.44 -2.04
C LEU A 135 -3.84 3.89 -1.65
N PHE A 136 -4.98 4.40 -2.10
CA PHE A 136 -5.35 5.81 -1.96
C PHE A 136 -5.39 6.25 -0.50
N TYR A 137 -6.05 5.48 0.36
CA TYR A 137 -6.27 5.90 1.74
C TYR A 137 -4.96 6.08 2.53
N PRO A 138 -4.02 5.10 2.57
CA PRO A 138 -2.72 5.30 3.20
C PRO A 138 -1.93 6.50 2.64
N VAL A 139 -1.93 6.66 1.32
CA VAL A 139 -1.22 7.76 0.66
C VAL A 139 -1.83 9.10 1.04
N PHE A 140 -3.16 9.18 1.09
CA PHE A 140 -3.90 10.37 1.48
C PHE A 140 -3.67 10.72 2.96
N GLU A 141 -3.71 9.74 3.86
CA GLU A 141 -3.38 9.89 5.29
C GLU A 141 -2.01 10.53 5.49
N THR A 142 -1.01 10.02 4.76
CA THR A 142 0.36 10.54 4.79
C THR A 142 0.42 11.97 4.25
N GLY A 143 -0.19 12.23 3.09
CA GLY A 143 -0.23 13.55 2.46
C GLY A 143 -0.94 14.61 3.31
N PHE A 144 -2.08 14.25 3.90
CA PHE A 144 -2.82 15.11 4.81
C PHE A 144 -2.03 15.43 6.08
N SER A 145 -1.37 14.43 6.67
CA SER A 145 -0.51 14.61 7.84
C SER A 145 0.64 15.58 7.55
N ILE A 146 1.31 15.43 6.40
CA ILE A 146 2.37 16.35 5.95
C ILE A 146 1.82 17.77 5.74
N TRP A 147 0.71 17.91 5.02
CA TRP A 147 0.10 19.21 4.74
C TRP A 147 -0.32 19.93 6.03
N ARG A 148 -1.00 19.23 6.94
CA ARG A 148 -1.43 19.79 8.23
C ARG A 148 -0.22 20.25 9.06
N ARG A 149 0.84 19.45 9.14
CA ARG A 149 2.05 19.81 9.91
C ARG A 149 2.75 21.03 9.32
N ARG A 150 3.04 21.00 8.01
CA ARG A 150 3.77 22.07 7.29
C ARG A 150 3.00 23.39 7.23
N PHE A 151 1.73 23.35 6.85
CA PHE A 151 1.00 24.57 6.47
C PHE A 151 0.00 25.04 7.53
N LYS A 152 -0.57 24.16 8.35
CA LYS A 152 -1.50 24.58 9.41
C LYS A 152 -0.84 24.82 10.75
N ARG A 153 0.17 24.04 11.12
CA ARG A 153 0.78 24.11 12.46
C ARG A 153 2.19 24.71 12.47
N GLY A 154 2.87 24.77 11.32
CA GLY A 154 4.23 25.32 11.21
C GLY A 154 5.29 24.52 11.98
N VAL A 155 4.98 23.27 12.36
CA VAL A 155 5.90 22.37 13.08
C VAL A 155 6.66 21.51 12.07
N PRO A 156 7.94 21.18 12.34
CA PRO A 156 8.71 20.25 11.53
C PRO A 156 8.00 18.90 11.35
N VAL A 157 8.12 18.32 10.15
CA VAL A 157 7.41 17.06 9.79
C VAL A 157 7.92 15.87 10.60
N ASP A 158 9.15 15.94 11.08
CA ASP A 158 9.90 14.93 11.81
C ASP A 158 9.60 14.91 13.33
N GLN A 159 8.79 15.84 13.85
CA GLN A 159 8.39 15.79 15.26
C GLN A 159 7.28 14.75 15.52
N PRO A 160 7.33 14.03 16.66
CA PRO A 160 6.25 13.12 17.07
C PRO A 160 4.93 13.88 17.18
N ASP A 161 3.87 13.37 16.54
CA ASP A 161 2.54 13.98 16.52
C ASP A 161 1.52 12.86 16.75
N ALA A 162 0.62 13.08 17.71
CA ALA A 162 -0.44 12.12 18.05
C ALA A 162 -1.72 12.35 17.23
N LEU A 163 -1.76 13.42 16.42
CA LEU A 163 -2.89 13.67 15.54
C LEU A 163 -2.65 12.93 14.22
N HIS A 164 -3.61 12.15 13.77
CA HIS A 164 -3.68 11.61 12.42
C HIS A 164 -4.99 12.13 11.77
N LEU A 165 -5.33 11.77 10.53
CA LEU A 165 -6.63 12.21 9.97
C LEU A 165 -7.79 11.53 10.73
N HIS A 166 -7.55 10.31 11.17
CA HIS A 166 -8.48 9.49 11.94
C HIS A 166 -8.67 9.98 13.39
#